data_AF-A0A0G1N2A2-F1
#
_entry.id   AF-A0A0G1N2A2-F1
#
_cell.length_a   1.000
_cell.length_b   1.000
_cell.length_c   1.000
_cell.angle_alpha   90.00
_cell.angle_beta   90.00
_cell.angle_gamma   90.00
#
_symmetry.space_group_name_H-M   'P 1'
#
loop_
_entity.id
_entity.type
_entity.pdbx_description
1 polymer ?
#
loop_
_entity_poly.entity_id
_entity_poly.type
_entity_poly.pdbx_seq_one_letter_code
_entity_poly.pdbx_strand_id
1 'polypeptide(L)'
;MSENSKTNESPIKPLGDKVIVRPLAEEEFGAVSPSGIIIPDTAKKDKPEQGIVIAVGPGKWDEDGEKRLPLDVKVGDRIIFSKYGYDEV
;
A
#
# COMPACT_ATOMS: atom_id res chain seq x y z
N MET A 1 21.52 22.44 -7.39
CA MET A 1 20.28 22.48 -6.58
C MET A 1 19.14 22.31 -7.57
N SER A 2 18.43 21.21 -7.72
CA SER A 2 18.38 19.93 -7.03
C SER A 2 17.92 18.92 -8.08
N GLU A 3 18.69 17.85 -8.27
CA GLU A 3 18.40 16.80 -9.24
C GLU A 3 17.89 15.56 -8.49
N ASN A 4 16.94 14.86 -9.11
CA ASN A 4 16.32 13.59 -8.69
C ASN A 4 15.20 13.62 -7.64
N SER A 5 13.96 13.69 -8.13
CA SER A 5 12.92 12.77 -7.67
C SER A 5 12.11 12.28 -8.87
N LYS A 6 12.51 11.15 -9.46
CA LYS A 6 11.58 10.33 -10.24
C LYS A 6 10.55 9.80 -9.24
N THR A 7 9.50 10.58 -9.00
CA THR A 7 8.33 10.11 -8.28
C THR A 7 7.72 9.00 -9.12
N ASN A 8 7.63 7.80 -8.55
CA ASN A 8 6.86 6.70 -9.11
C ASN A 8 5.38 7.08 -9.03
N GLU A 9 4.98 8.10 -9.79
CA GLU A 9 3.61 8.60 -9.85
C GLU A 9 2.76 7.53 -10.52
N SER A 10 2.01 6.80 -9.71
CA SER A 10 0.82 6.14 -10.23
C SER A 10 -0.02 7.20 -10.95
N PRO A 11 -0.53 6.96 -12.17
CA PRO A 11 -1.36 7.94 -12.89
C PRO A 11 -2.67 8.27 -12.15
N ILE A 12 -2.95 7.53 -11.08
CA ILE A 12 -4.12 7.68 -10.22
C ILE A 12 -3.72 8.51 -9.00
N LYS A 13 -4.36 9.69 -8.86
CA LYS A 13 -4.22 10.54 -7.68
C LYS A 13 -5.33 10.23 -6.68
N PRO A 14 -5.03 9.60 -5.52
CA PRO A 14 -6.04 9.35 -4.50
C PRO A 14 -6.55 10.68 -3.91
N LEU A 15 -7.86 10.77 -3.69
CA LEU A 15 -8.51 11.91 -3.06
C LEU A 15 -8.93 11.57 -1.63
N GLY A 16 -9.06 12.60 -0.79
CA GLY A 16 -9.42 12.43 0.62
C GLY A 16 -8.38 11.60 1.36
N ASP A 17 -8.86 10.64 2.14
CA ASP A 17 -8.10 9.71 2.97
C ASP A 17 -7.70 8.40 2.26
N LYS A 18 -7.88 8.34 0.93
CA LYS A 18 -7.52 7.14 0.15
C LYS A 18 -6.00 7.00 0.03
N VAL A 19 -5.54 5.75 -0.03
CA VAL A 19 -4.14 5.38 -0.19
C VAL A 19 -4.07 4.31 -1.27
N ILE A 20 -3.15 4.47 -2.23
CA ILE A 20 -2.91 3.45 -3.25
C ILE A 20 -1.71 2.63 -2.84
N VAL A 21 -1.91 1.33 -2.84
CA VAL A 21 -0.95 0.34 -2.39
C VAL A 21 -0.68 -0.62 -3.54
N ARG A 22 0.59 -0.88 -3.81
CA ARG A 22 1.01 -1.98 -4.68
C ARG A 22 1.15 -3.24 -3.82
N PRO A 23 0.38 -4.31 -4.07
CA PRO A 23 0.61 -5.59 -3.40
C PRO A 23 2.04 -6.07 -3.63
N LEU A 24 2.66 -6.66 -2.61
CA LEU A 24 3.95 -7.32 -2.77
C LEU A 24 3.81 -8.57 -3.64
N ALA A 25 4.83 -8.91 -4.42
CA ALA A 25 4.82 -10.18 -5.16
C ALA A 25 5.01 -11.36 -4.18
N GLU A 26 4.54 -12.55 -4.54
CA GLU A 26 4.66 -13.76 -3.69
C GLU A 26 6.11 -14.10 -3.33
N GLU A 27 7.05 -13.72 -4.19
CA GLU A 27 8.50 -13.82 -3.97
C GLU A 27 8.95 -12.89 -2.83
N GLU A 28 8.39 -11.69 -2.73
CA GLU A 28 8.66 -10.71 -1.67
C GLU A 28 7.96 -11.07 -0.34
N PHE A 29 6.92 -11.90 -0.39
CA PHE A 29 6.27 -12.48 0.79
C PHE A 29 7.05 -13.64 1.42
N GLY A 30 8.18 -14.05 0.84
CA GLY A 30 8.94 -15.22 1.29
C GLY A 30 8.19 -16.53 1.10
N ALA A 31 7.24 -16.60 0.14
CA ALA A 31 6.53 -17.83 -0.19
C ALA A 31 7.44 -18.87 -0.88
N VAL A 32 8.55 -18.42 -1.47
CA VAL A 32 9.67 -19.27 -1.83
C VAL A 32 10.60 -19.33 -0.62
N SER A 33 10.42 -20.35 0.22
CA SER A 33 11.44 -20.69 1.21
C SER A 33 12.75 -21.03 0.48
N PRO A 34 13.92 -20.54 0.93
CA PRO A 34 15.22 -20.85 0.32
C PRO A 34 15.53 -22.35 0.19
N SER A 35 14.74 -23.22 0.82
CA SER A 35 14.91 -24.67 0.87
C SER A 35 14.04 -25.46 -0.12
N GLY A 36 13.41 -24.83 -1.12
CA GLY A 36 12.68 -25.55 -2.18
C GLY A 36 11.36 -26.21 -1.74
N ILE A 37 10.81 -25.80 -0.59
CA ILE A 37 9.51 -26.27 -0.10
C ILE A 37 8.41 -25.46 -0.78
N ILE A 38 7.63 -26.11 -1.64
CA ILE A 38 6.44 -25.54 -2.27
C ILE A 38 5.35 -25.50 -1.19
N ILE A 39 5.03 -24.29 -0.72
CA ILE A 39 3.88 -24.08 0.17
C ILE A 39 2.61 -24.23 -0.69
N PRO A 40 1.72 -25.19 -0.41
CA PRO A 40 0.47 -25.34 -1.16
C PRO A 40 -0.39 -24.08 -1.03
N ASP A 41 -1.06 -23.68 -2.12
CA ASP A 41 -1.85 -22.43 -2.22
C ASP A 41 -2.92 -22.26 -1.13
N THR A 42 -3.34 -23.35 -0.50
CA THR A 42 -4.30 -23.36 0.61
C THR A 42 -3.80 -22.67 1.87
N ALA A 43 -2.48 -22.53 2.07
CA ALA A 43 -1.90 -21.81 3.21
C ALA A 43 -1.79 -20.28 3.01
N LYS A 44 -2.21 -19.76 1.84
CA LYS A 44 -2.18 -18.33 1.52
C LYS A 44 -3.49 -17.60 1.86
N LYS A 45 -4.56 -18.33 2.19
CA LYS A 45 -5.92 -17.78 2.36
C LYS A 45 -6.09 -16.79 3.51
N ASP A 46 -5.25 -16.88 4.54
CA ASP A 46 -5.34 -16.04 5.75
C ASP A 46 -4.12 -15.12 5.95
N LYS A 47 -3.25 -14.98 4.95
CA LYS A 47 -2.13 -14.03 5.07
C LYS A 47 -2.67 -12.61 4.87
N PRO A 48 -2.45 -11.70 5.82
CA PRO A 48 -2.81 -10.31 5.60
C PRO A 48 -1.94 -9.77 4.47
N GLU A 49 -2.56 -9.11 3.51
CA GLU A 49 -1.86 -8.64 2.33
C GLU A 49 -0.89 -7.52 2.75
N GLN A 50 0.35 -7.64 2.30
CA GLN A 50 1.35 -6.61 2.47
C GLN A 50 1.55 -5.90 1.15
N GLY A 51 1.84 -4.60 1.23
CA GLY A 51 2.08 -3.79 0.06
C GLY A 51 2.92 -2.57 0.37
N ILE A 52 3.40 -1.96 -0.71
CA ILE A 52 4.11 -0.68 -0.65
C ILE A 52 3.16 0.43 -1.06
N VAL A 53 3.08 1.48 -0.25
CA VAL A 53 2.32 2.67 -0.56
C VAL A 53 2.96 3.39 -1.74
N ILE A 54 2.21 3.56 -2.83
CA ILE A 54 2.68 4.27 -4.04
C ILE A 54 2.08 5.67 -4.17
N ALA A 55 0.92 5.92 -3.57
CA ALA A 55 0.31 7.24 -3.52
C ALA A 55 -0.52 7.43 -2.26
N VAL A 56 -0.53 8.64 -1.72
CA VAL A 56 -1.25 9.02 -0.50
C VAL A 56 -2.14 10.21 -0.81
N GLY A 57 -3.41 10.14 -0.41
CA GLY A 57 -4.34 11.24 -0.54
C GLY A 57 -4.02 12.41 0.40
N PRO A 58 -4.59 13.59 0.18
CA PRO A 58 -4.35 14.77 1.01
C PRO A 58 -4.91 14.65 2.45
N GLY A 59 -5.61 13.57 2.80
CA GLY A 59 -6.27 13.37 4.09
C GLY A 59 -7.74 13.81 4.09
N LYS A 60 -8.49 13.34 5.09
CA LYS A 60 -9.88 13.79 5.32
C LYS A 60 -9.87 15.24 5.83
N TRP A 61 -10.91 16.02 5.53
CA TRP A 61 -11.10 17.29 6.23
C TRP A 61 -11.50 17.03 7.70
N ASP A 62 -11.13 17.93 8.59
CA ASP A 62 -11.72 17.98 9.92
C ASP A 62 -13.20 18.38 9.86
N GLU A 63 -13.88 18.28 11.00
CA GLU A 63 -15.33 18.52 11.09
C GLU A 63 -15.71 19.97 10.73
N ASP A 64 -14.79 20.90 10.96
CA ASP A 64 -14.94 22.33 10.69
C ASP A 64 -14.49 22.74 9.28
N GLY A 65 -13.81 21.85 8.53
CA GLY A 65 -13.33 22.10 7.18
C GLY A 65 -12.12 23.05 7.08
N GLU A 66 -11.45 23.33 8.19
CA GLU A 66 -10.32 24.26 8.26
C GLU A 66 -8.99 23.59 7.91
N LYS A 67 -8.84 22.30 8.22
CA LYS A 67 -7.58 21.57 7.99
C LYS A 67 -7.81 20.14 7.52
N ARG A 68 -6.80 19.61 6.85
CA ARG A 68 -6.72 18.19 6.53
C ARG A 68 -6.14 17.42 7.71
N LEU A 69 -6.79 16.33 8.09
CA LEU A 69 -6.26 15.35 9.02
C LEU A 69 -5.11 14.61 8.33
N PRO A 70 -3.90 14.64 8.91
CA PRO A 70 -2.75 13.97 8.33
C PRO A 70 -2.97 12.46 8.34
N LEU A 71 -2.49 11.80 7.29
CA LEU A 71 -2.39 10.34 7.25
C LEU A 71 -1.06 9.91 7.85
N ASP A 72 -1.06 8.81 8.61
CA ASP A 72 0.14 8.25 9.25
C ASP A 72 1.05 7.48 8.27
N VAL A 73 0.68 7.42 6.99
CA VAL A 73 1.40 6.69 5.95
C VAL A 73 1.99 7.63 4.90
N LYS A 74 3.15 7.26 4.37
CA LYS A 74 3.88 7.98 3.33
C LYS A 74 4.17 7.07 2.14
N VAL A 75 4.44 7.69 1.00
CA VAL A 75 4.88 6.95 -0.20
C VAL A 75 6.18 6.22 0.10
N GLY A 76 6.21 4.93 -0.20
CA GLY A 76 7.33 4.02 0.08
C GLY A 76 7.14 3.17 1.34
N ASP A 77 6.16 3.48 2.19
CA ASP A 77 5.93 2.69 3.39
C ASP A 77 5.42 1.29 3.07
N ARG A 78 5.92 0.30 3.80
CA ARG A 78 5.42 -1.08 3.76
C ARG A 78 4.31 -1.23 4.80
N ILE A 79 3.10 -1.50 4.35
CA ILE A 79 1.93 -1.66 5.22
C ILE A 79 1.33 -3.05 5.08
N ILE A 80 0.60 -3.44 6.13
CA ILE A 80 -0.25 -4.62 6.13
C ILE A 80 -1.70 -4.12 6.00
N PHE A 81 -2.45 -4.68 5.05
CA PHE A 81 -3.85 -4.37 4.82
C PHE A 81 -4.67 -5.65 4.70
N SER A 82 -5.95 -5.56 5.07
CA SER A 82 -6.88 -6.69 5.05
C SER A 82 -7.67 -6.69 3.75
N LYS A 83 -7.95 -7.89 3.22
CA LYS A 83 -8.72 -8.10 1.99
C LYS A 83 -10.16 -7.54 2.00
N TYR A 84 -10.70 -7.32 3.19
CA TYR A 84 -12.11 -6.94 3.39
C TYR A 84 -12.38 -5.43 3.47
N GLY A 85 -11.43 -4.58 3.09
CA GLY A 85 -11.55 -3.12 3.31
C GLY A 85 -11.13 -2.22 2.16
N TYR A 86 -10.84 -2.76 0.96
CA TYR A 86 -10.41 -1.94 -0.18
C TYR A 86 -11.25 -2.20 -1.44
N ASP A 87 -11.45 -1.16 -2.24
CA ASP A 87 -11.97 -1.27 -3.61
C ASP A 87 -10.82 -1.67 -4.55
N GLU A 88 -11.04 -2.68 -5.39
CA GLU A 88 -10.15 -3.04 -6.50
C GLU A 88 -10.40 -2.07 -7.67
N VAL A 89 -9.36 -1.35 -8.12
CA VAL A 89 -9.43 -0.38 -9.24
C VAL A 89 -8.44 -0.71 -10.35
#